data_AF-A0A7C2N1A9-F1
#
_entry.id   AF-A0A7C2N1A9-F1
#
_cell.length_a   1.000
_cell.length_b   1.000
_cell.length_c   1.000
_cell.angle_alpha   90.00
_cell.angle_beta   90.00
_cell.angle_gamma   90.00
#
_symmetry.space_group_name_H-M   'P 1'
#
loop_
_entity.id
_entity.type
_entity.pdbx_description
1 polymer ?
#
loop_
_entity_poly.entity_id
_entity_poly.type
_entity_poly.pdbx_seq_one_letter_code
_entity_poly.pdbx_strand_id
1 'polypeptide(L)'
;MIFLNPVLLVKDVTWLMNGPPVSQKETGEGKLWEYVMEKQYRDSNYEESNFDIPISMVFVDDKLRQISFPERFLKYLSKPLLERMLASMGEAEIDKARRRAGSRFQARDTVEIPREEQVLDVLGKPYVTEESDGTKRLIYAYDLKKDNPEPGSNGFSLIMTFKFNKEDDRLRKTEINLRGLKMSLDFSLDQGEGS
;
A
#
# COMPACT_ATOMS: atom_id res chain seq x y z
N MET A 1 2.59 9.82 9.76
CA MET A 1 3.41 8.96 10.65
C MET A 1 4.86 9.44 10.56
N ILE A 2 5.58 9.53 11.69
CA ILE A 2 6.98 10.01 11.74
C ILE A 2 7.91 8.82 12.00
N PHE A 3 8.96 8.67 11.20
CA PHE A 3 9.97 7.64 11.36
C PHE A 3 11.10 8.15 12.26
N LEU A 4 11.36 7.47 13.39
CA LEU A 4 12.41 7.89 14.33
C LEU A 4 13.82 7.63 13.79
N ASN A 5 14.03 6.52 13.07
CA ASN A 5 15.29 6.14 12.43
C ASN A 5 15.09 5.94 10.91
N PRO A 6 14.98 7.02 10.13
CA PRO A 6 14.69 6.92 8.71
C PRO A 6 15.93 6.46 7.92
N VAL A 7 15.75 5.41 7.12
CA VAL A 7 16.82 4.81 6.30
C VAL A 7 16.63 5.05 4.80
N LEU A 8 15.37 5.15 4.36
CA LEU A 8 15.01 5.43 2.95
C LEU A 8 15.45 6.83 2.51
N LEU A 9 16.24 6.89 1.44
CA LEU A 9 16.73 8.14 0.86
C LEU A 9 15.81 8.62 -0.28
N VAL A 10 15.88 9.92 -0.58
CA VAL A 10 15.20 10.53 -1.74
C VAL A 10 15.43 9.73 -3.02
N LYS A 11 16.68 9.34 -3.29
CA LYS A 11 17.03 8.56 -4.50
C LYS A 11 16.36 7.19 -4.56
N ASP A 12 16.17 6.53 -3.41
CA ASP A 12 15.55 5.21 -3.34
C ASP A 12 14.05 5.34 -3.61
N VAL A 13 13.42 6.41 -3.12
CA VAL A 13 12.02 6.73 -3.44
C VAL A 13 11.85 7.10 -4.91
N THR A 14 12.69 7.96 -5.49
CA THR A 14 12.63 8.30 -6.92
C THR A 14 12.81 7.07 -7.80
N TRP A 15 13.73 6.17 -7.43
CA TRP A 15 13.90 4.89 -8.12
C TRP A 15 12.66 4.01 -8.01
N LEU A 16 12.09 3.89 -6.81
CA LEU A 16 10.89 3.08 -6.55
C LEU A 16 9.67 3.63 -7.29
N MET A 17 9.50 4.95 -7.36
CA MET A 17 8.40 5.60 -8.05
C MET A 17 8.65 5.71 -9.57
N ASN A 18 9.89 5.52 -10.02
CA ASN A 18 10.32 5.63 -11.42
C ASN A 18 9.87 6.96 -12.04
N GLY A 19 10.17 8.05 -11.34
CA GLY A 19 9.87 9.42 -11.75
C GLY A 19 9.87 10.41 -10.59
N PRO A 20 9.92 11.71 -10.90
CA PRO A 20 9.74 12.77 -9.92
C PRO A 20 8.30 12.79 -9.37
N PRO A 21 8.08 13.38 -8.19
CA PRO A 21 6.73 13.62 -7.66
C PRO A 21 5.95 14.60 -8.56
N VAL A 22 4.62 14.59 -8.44
CA VAL A 22 3.75 15.57 -9.13
C VAL A 22 3.84 16.96 -8.50
N SER A 23 4.35 17.05 -7.28
CA SER A 23 4.59 18.30 -6.57
C SER A 23 5.79 18.13 -5.64
N GLN A 24 6.72 19.08 -5.71
CA GLN A 24 7.89 19.18 -4.85
C GLN A 24 7.96 20.61 -4.32
N LYS A 25 8.05 20.74 -2.99
CA LYS A 25 8.21 22.03 -2.31
C LYS A 25 9.34 21.93 -1.30
N GLU A 26 10.25 22.89 -1.33
CA GLU A 26 11.18 23.11 -0.22
C GLU A 26 10.41 23.71 0.95
N THR A 27 10.66 23.23 2.15
CA THR A 27 10.14 23.75 3.42
C THR A 27 11.31 24.16 4.30
N GLY A 28 11.08 24.98 5.32
CA GLY A 28 12.16 25.42 6.22
C GLY A 28 12.89 24.27 6.95
N GLU A 29 12.30 23.07 6.96
CA GLU A 29 12.81 21.89 7.65
C GLU A 29 13.21 20.75 6.70
N GLY A 30 12.98 20.89 5.39
CA GLY A 30 13.24 19.80 4.43
C GLY A 30 12.49 19.92 3.10
N LYS A 31 12.10 18.79 2.51
CA LYS A 31 11.37 18.71 1.23
C LYS A 31 10.04 18.01 1.42
N LEU A 32 8.96 18.63 0.96
CA LEU A 32 7.63 18.02 0.86
C LEU A 32 7.42 17.52 -0.57
N TRP A 33 7.22 16.22 -0.72
CA TRP A 33 7.00 15.55 -2.00
C TRP A 33 5.62 14.91 -2.02
N GLU A 34 4.94 15.01 -3.17
CA GLU A 34 3.61 14.43 -3.36
C GLU A 34 3.59 13.55 -4.61
N TYR A 35 3.16 12.31 -4.44
CA TYR A 35 2.84 11.39 -5.52
C TYR A 35 1.34 11.08 -5.50
N VAL A 36 0.79 10.72 -6.66
CA VAL A 36 -0.61 10.27 -6.77
C VAL A 36 -0.63 8.95 -7.51
N MET A 37 -1.21 7.92 -6.88
CA MET A 37 -1.56 6.67 -7.55
C MET A 37 -3.01 6.78 -8.04
N GLU A 38 -3.19 6.92 -9.35
CA GLU A 38 -4.49 7.02 -10.02
C GLU A 38 -5.10 5.64 -10.19
N LYS A 39 -6.31 5.46 -9.66
CA LYS A 39 -6.99 4.16 -9.69
C LYS A 39 -7.36 3.78 -11.11
N GLN A 40 -7.08 2.53 -11.46
CA GLN A 40 -7.42 1.96 -12.76
C GLN A 40 -8.66 1.07 -12.64
N TYR A 41 -9.48 1.08 -13.69
CA TYR A 41 -10.72 0.31 -13.80
C TYR A 41 -10.66 -0.58 -15.04
N ARG A 42 -11.19 -1.80 -14.92
CA ARG A 42 -11.16 -2.78 -16.02
C ARG A 42 -12.17 -2.47 -17.12
N ASP A 43 -13.31 -1.93 -16.73
CA ASP A 43 -14.37 -1.45 -17.61
C ASP A 43 -14.52 0.07 -17.47
N SER A 44 -15.37 0.71 -18.27
CA SER A 44 -15.74 2.14 -18.13
C SER A 44 -16.56 2.45 -16.87
N ASN A 45 -16.42 1.62 -15.83
CA ASN A 45 -17.13 1.72 -14.57
C ASN A 45 -16.60 2.91 -13.78
N TYR A 46 -17.25 4.04 -14.01
CA TYR A 46 -17.17 5.23 -13.19
C TYR A 46 -17.65 4.89 -11.76
N GLU A 47 -16.86 5.26 -10.76
CA GLU A 47 -17.32 5.41 -9.38
C GLU A 47 -17.44 6.91 -9.10
N GLU A 48 -18.51 7.33 -8.43
CA GLU A 48 -18.73 8.76 -8.10
C GLU A 48 -17.65 9.31 -7.16
N SER A 49 -17.05 8.45 -6.35
CA SER A 49 -16.02 8.81 -5.38
C SER A 49 -14.61 8.67 -5.96
N ASN A 50 -13.72 9.59 -5.58
CA ASN A 50 -12.30 9.50 -5.94
C ASN A 50 -11.54 8.57 -4.98
N PHE A 51 -11.03 7.46 -5.54
CA PHE A 51 -10.23 6.46 -4.82
C PHE A 51 -8.73 6.50 -5.15
N ASP A 52 -8.25 7.55 -5.81
CA ASP A 52 -6.83 7.82 -6.00
C ASP A 52 -6.12 7.94 -4.66
N ILE A 53 -4.88 7.47 -4.59
CA ILE A 53 -4.09 7.45 -3.36
C ILE A 53 -3.02 8.54 -3.46
N PRO A 54 -3.25 9.73 -2.88
CA PRO A 54 -2.18 10.69 -2.68
C PRO A 54 -1.24 10.17 -1.59
N ILE A 55 0.05 10.27 -1.87
CA ILE A 55 1.13 9.89 -0.97
C ILE A 55 1.99 11.12 -0.74
N SER A 56 1.92 11.67 0.47
CA SER A 56 2.71 12.83 0.86
C SER A 56 3.88 12.39 1.73
N MET A 57 5.07 12.86 1.39
CA MET A 57 6.33 12.47 1.99
C MET A 57 7.13 13.70 2.41
N VAL A 58 7.67 13.69 3.62
CA VAL A 58 8.58 14.74 4.11
C VAL A 58 9.97 14.15 4.21
N PHE A 59 10.94 14.78 3.55
CA PHE A 59 12.35 14.44 3.62
C PHE A 59 13.13 15.48 4.40
N VAL A 60 14.03 15.05 5.28
CA VAL A 60 14.97 15.90 6.02
C VAL A 60 16.36 15.30 5.84
N ASP A 61 17.36 16.10 5.49
CA ASP A 61 18.71 15.62 5.14
C ASP A 61 18.70 14.47 4.11
N ASP A 62 17.84 14.61 3.09
CA ASP A 62 17.56 13.63 2.04
C ASP A 62 17.06 12.25 2.52
N LYS A 63 16.59 12.13 3.77
CA LYS A 63 15.99 10.93 4.35
C LYS A 63 14.49 11.10 4.57
N LEU A 64 13.71 10.06 4.29
CA LEU A 64 12.25 10.05 4.46
C LEU A 64 11.89 10.11 5.96
N ARG A 65 11.51 11.28 6.45
CA ARG A 65 11.17 11.51 7.86
C ARG A 65 9.71 11.21 8.18
N GLN A 66 8.81 11.45 7.22
CA GLN A 66 7.39 11.25 7.42
C GLN A 66 6.68 10.84 6.13
N ILE A 67 5.68 9.98 6.29
CA ILE A 67 4.68 9.67 5.26
C ILE A 67 3.28 9.94 5.80
N SER A 68 2.42 10.48 4.96
CA SER A 68 1.01 10.75 5.25
C SER A 68 0.13 9.97 4.29
N PHE A 69 -0.91 9.34 4.85
CA PHE A 69 -1.92 8.60 4.09
C PHE A 69 -3.24 9.38 4.06
N PRO A 70 -4.10 9.14 3.07
CA PRO A 70 -5.45 9.68 3.06
C PRO A 70 -6.22 9.19 4.30
N GLU A 71 -7.00 10.07 4.90
CA GLU A 71 -7.73 9.81 6.16
C GLU A 71 -8.61 8.55 6.07
N ARG A 72 -9.19 8.27 4.90
CA ARG A 72 -10.00 7.06 4.67
C ARG A 72 -9.27 5.76 5.02
N PHE A 73 -7.94 5.70 4.85
CA PHE A 73 -7.16 4.52 5.23
C PHE A 73 -7.10 4.33 6.75
N LEU A 74 -7.15 5.42 7.52
CA LEU A 74 -7.09 5.40 8.98
C LEU A 74 -8.39 4.90 9.62
N LYS A 75 -9.50 4.83 8.85
CA LYS A 75 -10.81 4.39 9.34
C LYS A 75 -10.81 2.92 9.78
N TYR A 76 -10.05 2.06 9.10
CA TYR A 76 -10.00 0.62 9.39
C TYR A 76 -8.59 0.05 9.53
N LEU A 77 -7.54 0.78 9.14
CA LEU A 77 -6.17 0.34 9.37
C LEU A 77 -5.68 0.90 10.69
N SER A 78 -5.47 0.00 11.66
CA SER A 78 -4.86 0.36 12.93
C SER A 78 -3.45 0.91 12.71
N LYS A 79 -3.02 1.85 13.57
CA LYS A 79 -1.67 2.39 13.52
C LYS A 79 -0.57 1.29 13.55
N PRO A 80 -0.66 0.23 14.39
CA PRO A 80 0.30 -0.87 14.36
C PRO A 80 0.33 -1.63 13.02
N LEU A 81 -0.81 -1.77 12.34
CA LEU A 81 -0.89 -2.41 11.03
C LEU A 81 -0.18 -1.56 9.98
N LEU A 82 -0.44 -0.24 9.96
CA LEU A 82 0.25 0.70 9.07
C LEU A 82 1.76 0.73 9.32
N GLU A 83 2.17 0.75 10.59
CA GLU A 83 3.57 0.69 10.98
C GLU A 83 4.24 -0.60 10.52
N ARG A 84 3.60 -1.76 10.65
CA ARG A 84 4.14 -3.04 10.15
C ARG A 84 4.21 -3.11 8.63
N MET A 85 3.20 -2.57 7.93
CA MET A 85 3.25 -2.46 6.47
C MET A 85 4.43 -1.59 6.02
N LEU A 86 4.67 -0.47 6.70
CA LEU A 86 5.77 0.44 6.39
C LEU A 86 7.12 -0.06 6.88
N ALA A 87 7.17 -0.78 8.00
CA ALA A 87 8.35 -1.48 8.44
C ALA A 87 8.71 -2.58 7.44
N SER A 88 7.73 -3.32 6.89
CA SER A 88 7.99 -4.28 5.82
C SER A 88 8.51 -3.60 4.55
N MET A 89 8.08 -2.37 4.27
CA MET A 89 8.63 -1.53 3.18
C MET A 89 10.05 -1.02 3.50
N GLY A 90 10.33 -0.66 4.75
CA GLY A 90 11.64 -0.20 5.21
C GLY A 90 12.67 -1.33 5.33
N GLU A 91 12.26 -2.50 5.80
CA GLU A 91 13.05 -3.75 5.82
C GLU A 91 13.25 -4.31 4.40
N ALA A 92 12.44 -3.87 3.42
CA ALA A 92 12.65 -4.19 2.00
C ALA A 92 13.88 -3.49 1.41
N GLU A 93 14.40 -2.46 2.09
CA GLU A 93 15.75 -1.94 1.86
C GLU A 93 16.72 -2.99 2.45
N ILE A 94 17.33 -3.97 1.76
CA ILE A 94 17.72 -4.18 0.38
C ILE A 94 17.96 -5.70 0.24
N ASP A 95 16.97 -6.47 -0.18
CA ASP A 95 17.29 -7.60 -1.07
C ASP A 95 17.06 -7.11 -2.50
N LYS A 96 17.90 -6.16 -2.93
CA LYS A 96 17.91 -5.63 -4.31
C LYS A 96 18.05 -6.76 -5.33
N ALA A 97 18.66 -7.89 -4.94
CA ALA A 97 18.79 -9.07 -5.78
C ALA A 97 17.44 -9.79 -5.98
N ARG A 98 16.58 -9.87 -4.95
CA ARG A 98 15.32 -10.63 -5.01
C ARG A 98 14.05 -9.81 -5.17
N ARG A 99 14.07 -8.49 -4.89
CA ARG A 99 12.92 -7.57 -5.01
C ARG A 99 11.67 -8.03 -4.25
N ARG A 100 11.84 -8.55 -3.02
CA ARG A 100 10.75 -9.08 -2.20
C ARG A 100 10.91 -8.72 -0.74
N ALA A 101 9.80 -8.42 -0.07
CA ALA A 101 9.71 -8.35 1.38
C ALA A 101 8.43 -9.07 1.85
N GLY A 102 8.46 -9.63 3.05
CA GLY A 102 7.30 -10.35 3.59
C GLY A 102 7.30 -10.22 5.11
N SER A 103 6.12 -10.00 5.67
CA SER A 103 5.92 -9.93 7.11
C SER A 103 4.61 -10.62 7.51
N ARG A 104 4.44 -10.82 8.81
CA ARG A 104 3.24 -11.41 9.40
C ARG A 104 2.64 -10.44 10.41
N PHE A 105 1.32 -10.26 10.34
CA PHE A 105 0.53 -9.56 11.34
C PHE A 105 -0.20 -10.58 12.21
N GLN A 106 0.17 -10.62 13.49
CA GLN A 106 -0.60 -11.34 14.50
C GLN A 106 -1.55 -10.34 15.17
N ALA A 107 -2.83 -10.51 14.90
CA ALA A 107 -3.90 -9.71 15.48
C ALA A 107 -4.25 -10.23 16.87
N ARG A 108 -4.41 -9.33 17.83
CA ARG A 108 -4.81 -9.71 19.21
C ARG A 108 -6.31 -10.02 19.30
N ASP A 109 -7.08 -9.31 18.49
CA ASP A 109 -8.51 -9.51 18.34
C ASP A 109 -8.84 -9.57 16.85
N THR A 110 -9.85 -10.35 16.53
CA THR A 110 -10.51 -10.38 15.24
C THR A 110 -10.89 -9.01 14.70
N VAL A 111 -11.24 -8.02 15.53
CA VAL A 111 -11.58 -6.66 15.05
C VAL A 111 -10.38 -5.93 14.42
N GLU A 112 -9.16 -6.39 14.68
CA GLU A 112 -7.94 -5.82 14.07
C GLU A 112 -7.67 -6.37 12.66
N ILE A 113 -8.38 -7.43 12.24
CA ILE A 113 -8.27 -7.99 10.90
C ILE A 113 -9.38 -7.39 10.02
N PRO A 114 -9.03 -6.63 8.97
CA PRO A 114 -10.02 -6.02 8.09
C PRO A 114 -10.96 -7.05 7.45
N ARG A 115 -12.22 -6.66 7.31
CA ARG A 115 -13.25 -7.37 6.54
C ARG A 115 -13.30 -6.88 5.10
N GLU A 116 -13.89 -7.68 4.22
CA GLU A 116 -14.07 -7.31 2.81
C GLU A 116 -14.74 -5.95 2.63
N GLU A 117 -15.86 -5.71 3.33
CA GLU A 117 -16.63 -4.46 3.26
C GLU A 117 -15.78 -3.22 3.60
N GLN A 118 -14.83 -3.36 4.52
CA GLN A 118 -13.96 -2.27 4.96
C GLN A 118 -12.91 -1.96 3.89
N VAL A 119 -12.42 -2.98 3.17
CA VAL A 119 -11.51 -2.78 2.04
C VAL A 119 -12.26 -2.10 0.88
N LEU A 120 -13.51 -2.51 0.61
CA LEU A 120 -14.35 -1.87 -0.39
C LEU A 120 -14.68 -0.41 -0.05
N ASP A 121 -14.93 -0.08 1.22
CA ASP A 121 -15.19 1.30 1.66
C ASP A 121 -13.96 2.22 1.48
N VAL A 122 -12.74 1.68 1.64
CA VAL A 122 -11.50 2.47 1.53
C VAL A 122 -10.99 2.60 0.09
N LEU A 123 -11.11 1.53 -0.69
CA LEU A 123 -10.51 1.42 -2.01
C LEU A 123 -11.53 1.44 -3.14
N GLY A 124 -12.82 1.37 -2.86
CA GLY A 124 -13.91 1.27 -3.84
C GLY A 124 -13.97 -0.11 -4.48
N LYS A 125 -14.58 -0.18 -5.67
CA LYS A 125 -14.67 -1.43 -6.45
C LYS A 125 -13.29 -1.91 -6.92
N PRO A 126 -12.99 -3.22 -6.86
CA PRO A 126 -11.74 -3.76 -7.37
C PRO A 126 -11.68 -3.73 -8.90
N TYR A 127 -10.46 -3.77 -9.43
CA TYR A 127 -10.20 -3.97 -10.86
C TYR A 127 -10.64 -5.37 -11.32
N VAL A 128 -10.39 -6.38 -10.48
CA VAL A 128 -10.84 -7.77 -10.68
C VAL A 128 -11.25 -8.37 -9.34
N THR A 129 -12.37 -9.09 -9.34
CA THR A 129 -12.75 -10.01 -8.27
C THR A 129 -12.60 -11.44 -8.78
N GLU A 130 -11.92 -12.29 -8.01
CA GLU A 130 -11.82 -13.72 -8.28
C GLU A 130 -12.32 -14.50 -7.08
N GLU A 131 -12.94 -15.64 -7.34
CA GLU A 131 -13.45 -16.53 -6.31
C GLU A 131 -13.02 -17.96 -6.61
N SER A 132 -12.48 -18.64 -5.59
CA SER A 132 -11.98 -20.01 -5.68
C SER A 132 -12.02 -20.65 -4.31
N ASP A 133 -12.52 -21.89 -4.19
CA ASP A 133 -12.54 -22.77 -3.01
C ASP A 133 -12.20 -22.08 -1.66
N GLY A 134 -13.24 -21.58 -0.99
CA GLY A 134 -13.15 -20.97 0.34
C GLY A 134 -12.47 -19.59 0.40
N THR A 135 -11.96 -19.08 -0.72
CA THR A 135 -11.23 -17.81 -0.81
C THR A 135 -11.87 -16.85 -1.80
N LYS A 136 -11.88 -15.57 -1.45
CA LYS A 136 -12.21 -14.46 -2.36
C LYS A 136 -11.03 -13.53 -2.50
N ARG A 137 -10.73 -13.11 -3.73
CA ARG A 137 -9.62 -12.21 -4.04
C ARG A 137 -10.15 -10.92 -4.64
N LEU A 138 -9.77 -9.80 -4.04
CA LEU A 138 -9.99 -8.47 -4.60
C LEU A 138 -8.65 -7.94 -5.11
N ILE A 139 -8.58 -7.61 -6.40
CA ILE A 139 -7.38 -7.10 -7.06
C ILE A 139 -7.63 -5.66 -7.47
N TYR A 140 -6.78 -4.75 -7.01
CA TYR A 140 -6.79 -3.34 -7.36
C TYR A 140 -5.54 -2.98 -8.16
N ALA A 141 -5.72 -2.10 -9.13
CA ALA A 141 -4.68 -1.63 -10.03
C ALA A 141 -4.62 -0.10 -9.99
N TYR A 142 -3.40 0.43 -9.96
CA TYR A 142 -3.15 1.86 -9.93
C TYR A 142 -1.94 2.20 -10.80
N ASP A 143 -2.01 3.36 -11.43
CA ASP A 143 -0.88 3.96 -12.13
C ASP A 143 -0.38 5.21 -11.44
N LEU A 144 0.93 5.40 -11.46
CA LEU A 144 1.51 6.62 -10.94
C LEU A 144 1.18 7.76 -11.91
N LYS A 145 0.55 8.81 -11.40
CA LYS A 145 0.31 10.04 -12.15
C LYS A 145 1.64 10.61 -12.65
N LYS A 146 1.71 10.89 -13.95
CA LYS A 146 2.87 11.50 -14.61
C LYS A 146 2.40 12.63 -15.50
N ASP A 147 3.16 13.72 -15.56
CA ASP A 147 2.86 14.84 -16.44
C ASP A 147 2.98 14.45 -17.93
N ASN A 148 3.89 13.54 -18.26
CA ASN A 148 4.07 12.97 -19.60
C ASN A 148 4.23 11.45 -19.50
N PRO A 149 3.15 10.66 -19.62
CA PRO A 149 3.25 9.21 -19.63
C PRO A 149 3.94 8.75 -20.92
N GLU A 150 5.04 7.99 -20.81
CA GLU A 150 5.61 7.31 -21.97
C GLU A 150 4.63 6.24 -22.47
N PRO A 151 4.27 6.23 -23.77
CA PRO A 151 3.41 5.20 -24.32
C PRO A 151 4.12 3.84 -24.24
N GLY A 152 3.45 2.84 -23.64
CA GLY A 152 3.93 1.45 -23.63
C GLY A 152 4.59 0.96 -22.35
N SER A 153 4.38 1.59 -21.18
CA SER A 153 4.78 0.95 -19.92
C SER A 153 3.96 -0.32 -19.71
N ASN A 154 4.61 -1.49 -19.81
CA ASN A 154 3.96 -2.79 -19.65
C ASN A 154 3.59 -3.02 -18.17
N GLY A 155 2.37 -2.67 -17.80
CA GLY A 155 1.73 -3.02 -16.53
C GLY A 155 1.57 -1.87 -15.53
N PHE A 156 0.68 -2.09 -14.56
CA PHE A 156 0.32 -1.11 -13.53
C PHE A 156 1.49 -0.77 -12.61
N SER A 157 1.57 0.50 -12.19
CA SER A 157 2.58 0.95 -11.23
C SER A 157 2.42 0.27 -9.86
N LEU A 158 1.18 0.05 -9.42
CA LEU A 158 0.86 -0.59 -8.16
C LEU A 158 -0.31 -1.59 -8.35
N ILE A 159 -0.11 -2.82 -7.90
CA ILE A 159 -1.17 -3.83 -7.78
C ILE A 159 -1.30 -4.22 -6.32
N MET A 160 -2.51 -4.17 -5.79
CA MET A 160 -2.83 -4.67 -4.45
C MET A 160 -3.80 -5.85 -4.57
N THR A 161 -3.47 -6.98 -3.96
CA THR A 161 -4.33 -8.15 -3.89
C THR A 161 -4.68 -8.41 -2.43
N PHE A 162 -5.96 -8.47 -2.14
CA PHE A 162 -6.50 -8.83 -0.83
C PHE A 162 -7.17 -10.20 -0.94
N LYS A 163 -6.79 -11.13 -0.07
CA LYS A 163 -7.32 -12.49 -0.03
C LYS A 163 -8.13 -12.68 1.25
N PHE A 164 -9.41 -12.98 1.10
CA PHE A 164 -10.36 -13.15 2.20
C PHE A 164 -10.78 -14.61 2.32
N ASN A 165 -11.03 -15.04 3.55
CA ASN A 165 -11.76 -16.29 3.80
C ASN A 165 -13.26 -16.01 3.60
N LYS A 166 -13.95 -16.87 2.83
CA LYS A 166 -15.38 -16.73 2.50
C LYS A 166 -16.35 -17.09 3.65
N GLU A 167 -15.88 -17.81 4.66
CA GLU A 167 -16.71 -18.18 5.81
C GLU A 167 -16.92 -17.01 6.77
N ASP A 168 -15.90 -16.16 6.93
CA ASP A 168 -15.92 -15.05 7.89
C ASP A 168 -15.61 -13.68 7.31
N ASP A 169 -15.39 -13.59 6.00
CA ASP A 169 -15.03 -12.38 5.23
C ASP A 169 -13.77 -11.67 5.72
N ARG A 170 -12.92 -12.36 6.49
CA ARG A 170 -11.71 -11.77 7.08
C ARG A 170 -10.52 -11.88 6.15
N LEU A 171 -9.76 -10.79 6.10
CA LEU A 171 -8.51 -10.72 5.36
C LEU A 171 -7.51 -11.74 5.93
N ARG A 172 -7.02 -12.62 5.05
CA ARG A 172 -5.97 -13.60 5.36
C ARG A 172 -4.61 -13.15 4.86
N LYS A 173 -4.59 -12.45 3.73
CA LYS A 173 -3.35 -11.99 3.13
C LYS A 173 -3.56 -10.75 2.28
N THR A 174 -2.59 -9.84 2.39
CA THR A 174 -2.42 -8.76 1.42
C THR A 174 -1.11 -8.98 0.67
N GLU A 175 -1.15 -8.80 -0.65
CA GLU A 175 0.02 -8.79 -1.51
C GLU A 175 0.06 -7.47 -2.27
N ILE A 176 1.18 -6.75 -2.20
CA ILE A 176 1.40 -5.48 -2.87
C ILE A 176 2.54 -5.67 -3.86
N ASN A 177 2.32 -5.34 -5.12
CA ASN A 177 3.35 -5.29 -6.14
C ASN A 177 3.50 -3.84 -6.60
N LEU A 178 4.56 -3.17 -6.15
CA LEU A 178 4.90 -1.81 -6.53
C LEU A 178 6.06 -1.88 -7.53
N ARG A 179 5.77 -1.73 -8.83
CA ARG A 179 6.76 -1.79 -9.92
C ARG A 179 7.76 -2.96 -9.77
N GLY A 180 7.25 -4.15 -9.49
CA GLY A 180 8.05 -5.38 -9.34
C GLY A 180 8.64 -5.62 -7.96
N LEU A 181 8.55 -4.66 -7.03
CA LEU A 181 8.79 -4.91 -5.61
C LEU A 181 7.55 -5.58 -5.02
N LYS A 182 7.68 -6.86 -4.67
CA LYS A 182 6.58 -7.63 -4.08
C LYS A 182 6.67 -7.61 -2.57
N MET A 183 5.57 -7.24 -1.93
CA MET A 183 5.40 -7.22 -0.49
C MET A 183 4.20 -8.07 -0.13
N SER A 184 4.27 -8.79 0.98
CA SER A 184 3.11 -9.51 1.47
C SER A 184 2.99 -9.41 2.98
N LEU A 185 1.74 -9.36 3.44
CA LEU A 185 1.38 -9.41 4.85
C LEU A 185 0.35 -10.50 5.05
N ASP A 186 0.72 -11.53 5.81
CA ASP A 186 -0.18 -12.59 6.22
C ASP A 186 -0.83 -12.23 7.57
N PHE A 187 -2.14 -12.45 7.68
CA PHE A 187 -2.94 -12.16 8.87
C PHE A 187 -3.31 -13.46 9.58
N SER A 188 -3.04 -13.50 10.88
CA SER A 188 -3.42 -14.59 11.76
C SER A 188 -3.92 -14.02 13.08
N LEU A 189 -4.87 -14.71 13.71
CA LEU A 189 -5.24 -14.43 15.08
C LEU A 189 -4.16 -14.99 16.01
N ASP A 190 -3.80 -14.22 17.03
CA ASP A 190 -3.05 -14.72 18.15
C ASP A 190 -3.93 -15.74 18.88
N GLN A 191 -3.65 -17.02 18.68
CA GLN A 191 -4.22 -18.05 19.53
C GLN A 191 -3.39 -18.00 20.80
N GLY A 192 -3.79 -17.12 21.73
CA GLY A 192 -3.17 -17.07 23.04
C GLY A 192 -3.02 -18.50 23.55
N GLU A 193 -1.82 -18.86 24.00
CA GLU A 193 -1.56 -20.18 24.56
C GLU A 193 -2.60 -20.46 25.63
N GLY A 194 -3.62 -21.22 25.25
CA GLY A 194 -4.50 -21.88 26.19
C GLY A 194 -3.73 -23.07 26.71
N SER A 195 -3.08 -22.90 27.87
CA SER A 195 -2.90 -23.89 28.95
C SER A 195 -2.09 -23.26 30.08
#